data_AF-A0A2T7UIW7-F1
#
_entry.id   AF-A0A2T7UIW7-F1
#
_cell.length_a   1.000
_cell.length_b   1.000
_cell.length_c   1.000
_cell.angle_alpha   90.00
_cell.angle_beta   90.00
_cell.angle_gamma   90.00
#
_symmetry.space_group_name_H-M   'P 1'
#
loop_
_entity.id
_entity.type
_entity.pdbx_description
1 polymer ?
#
loop_
_entity_poly.entity_id
_entity_poly.type
_entity_poly.pdbx_seq_one_letter_code
_entity_poly.pdbx_strand_id
1 'polypeptide(L)'
;MTNLELNEALLDAVADHDLAAVQQCLKDGADILYVRTLDEDYGAVQPITVLSMVLFRWSDCMLKEPDFLAFTEITALLLAHGADTRQAIALAAQNYDLHDVRLADENDFGMPPWQMIAKAHAQRYPDEL
;
A
#
# COMPACT_ATOMS: atom_id res chain seq x y z
N MET A 1 -3.89 -6.30 23.59
CA MET A 1 -3.23 -6.17 22.28
C MET A 1 -1.99 -5.33 22.48
N THR A 2 -0.83 -5.86 22.13
CA THR A 2 0.45 -5.13 22.11
C THR A 2 0.51 -4.23 20.87
N ASN A 3 1.45 -3.28 20.84
CA ASN A 3 1.66 -2.43 19.66
C ASN A 3 2.00 -3.25 18.41
N LEU A 4 2.78 -4.32 18.58
CA LEU A 4 3.12 -5.22 17.48
C LEU A 4 1.87 -5.93 16.93
N GLU A 5 1.05 -6.51 17.80
CA GLU A 5 -0.19 -7.18 17.40
C GLU A 5 -1.14 -6.23 16.68
N LEU A 6 -1.23 -4.98 17.11
CA LEU A 6 -2.06 -3.96 16.46
C LEU A 6 -1.54 -3.58 15.08
N ASN A 7 -0.22 -3.45 14.92
CA ASN A 7 0.39 -3.14 13.63
C ASN A 7 0.27 -4.30 12.63
N GLU A 8 0.42 -5.53 13.10
CA GLU A 8 0.18 -6.73 12.29
C GLU A 8 -1.30 -6.84 11.90
N ALA A 9 -2.23 -6.56 12.82
CA ALA A 9 -3.65 -6.53 12.53
C ALA A 9 -4.01 -5.46 11.48
N LEU A 10 -3.35 -4.30 11.48
CA LEU A 10 -3.51 -3.31 10.44
C LEU A 10 -3.07 -3.85 9.06
N LEU A 11 -1.93 -4.54 8.98
CA LEU A 11 -1.45 -5.15 7.74
C LEU A 11 -2.41 -6.22 7.22
N ASP A 12 -2.92 -7.06 8.12
CA ASP A 12 -3.87 -8.12 7.76
C ASP A 12 -5.21 -7.54 7.30
N ALA A 13 -5.73 -6.52 7.98
CA ALA A 13 -6.93 -5.79 7.56
C ALA A 13 -6.78 -5.14 6.18
N VAL A 14 -5.61 -4.58 5.88
CA VAL A 14 -5.29 -4.08 4.54
C VAL A 14 -5.28 -5.24 3.54
N ALA A 15 -4.68 -6.38 3.89
CA ALA A 15 -4.57 -7.52 2.99
C ALA A 15 -5.92 -8.16 2.64
N ASP A 16 -6.86 -8.07 3.58
CA ASP A 16 -8.25 -8.51 3.49
C ASP A 16 -9.20 -7.42 2.99
N HIS A 17 -8.70 -6.28 2.52
CA HIS A 17 -9.49 -5.15 2.01
C HIS A 17 -10.63 -4.69 2.96
N ASP A 18 -10.46 -4.90 4.27
CA ASP A 18 -11.44 -4.55 5.29
C ASP A 18 -11.23 -3.10 5.75
N LEU A 19 -11.90 -2.18 5.06
CA LEU A 19 -11.84 -0.75 5.36
C LEU A 19 -12.24 -0.42 6.81
N ALA A 20 -13.23 -1.14 7.36
CA ALA A 20 -13.71 -0.87 8.72
C ALA A 20 -12.65 -1.27 9.75
N ALA A 21 -12.02 -2.44 9.58
CA ALA A 21 -10.93 -2.89 10.42
C ALA A 21 -9.68 -1.99 10.30
N VAL A 22 -9.34 -1.52 9.09
CA VAL A 22 -8.25 -0.55 8.88
C VAL A 22 -8.51 0.74 9.66
N GLN A 23 -9.70 1.32 9.52
CA GLN A 23 -10.09 2.53 10.25
C GLN A 23 -10.03 2.32 11.77
N GLN A 24 -10.45 1.16 12.25
CA GLN A 24 -10.41 0.84 13.67
C GLN A 24 -8.97 0.72 14.19
N CYS A 25 -8.09 0.01 13.48
CA CYS A 25 -6.69 -0.11 13.87
C CYS A 25 -5.99 1.26 13.94
N LEU A 26 -6.25 2.14 12.97
CA LEU A 26 -5.70 3.50 12.97
C LEU A 26 -6.22 4.35 14.14
N LYS A 27 -7.51 4.21 14.51
CA LYS A 27 -8.08 4.86 15.70
C LYS A 27 -7.47 4.35 16.99
N ASP A 28 -7.15 3.06 17.04
CA ASP A 28 -6.54 2.40 18.20
C ASP A 28 -5.04 2.70 18.32
N GLY A 29 -4.47 3.44 17.38
CA GLY A 29 -3.09 3.94 17.43
C GLY A 29 -2.06 3.04 16.74
N ALA A 30 -2.48 2.23 15.77
CA ALA A 30 -1.57 1.48 14.91
C ALA A 30 -0.56 2.44 14.24
N ASP A 31 0.70 2.02 14.21
CA ASP A 31 1.77 2.79 13.59
C ASP A 31 1.69 2.66 12.07
N ILE A 32 1.32 3.75 11.40
CA ILE A 32 1.19 3.83 9.94
C ILE A 32 2.53 3.62 9.22
N LEU A 33 3.66 3.83 9.92
CA LEU A 33 5.00 3.65 9.39
C LEU A 33 5.61 2.29 9.77
N TYR A 34 4.82 1.40 10.36
CA TYR A 34 5.27 0.07 10.70
C TYR A 34 5.80 -0.69 9.48
N VAL A 35 6.95 -1.36 9.68
CA VAL A 35 7.61 -2.22 8.69
C VAL A 35 7.68 -3.63 9.25
N ARG A 36 6.95 -4.57 8.65
CA ARG A 36 6.99 -5.98 9.01
C ARG A 36 8.39 -6.55 8.77
N THR A 37 8.96 -7.16 9.80
CA THR A 37 10.23 -7.90 9.66
C THR A 37 9.92 -9.32 9.18
N LEU A 38 10.69 -9.81 8.22
CA LEU A 38 10.59 -11.19 7.71
C LEU A 38 11.88 -11.93 8.08
N ASP A 39 11.73 -13.19 8.50
CA ASP A 39 12.85 -14.00 9.00
C ASP A 39 13.75 -14.55 7.88
N GLU A 40 13.29 -14.55 6.63
CA GLU A 40 14.01 -15.11 5.48
C GLU A 40 14.05 -14.14 4.28
N ASP A 41 15.17 -14.15 3.56
CA ASP A 41 15.33 -13.40 2.32
C ASP A 41 14.74 -14.22 1.15
N TYR A 42 13.52 -13.86 0.75
CA TYR A 42 12.79 -14.51 -0.33
C TYR A 42 13.21 -14.05 -1.74
N GLY A 43 14.25 -13.20 -1.88
CA GLY A 43 14.78 -12.75 -3.17
C GLY A 43 13.87 -11.82 -4.00
N ALA A 44 12.69 -11.48 -3.48
CA ALA A 44 11.74 -10.54 -4.07
C ALA A 44 11.33 -9.47 -3.05
N VAL A 45 11.04 -8.24 -3.51
CA VAL A 45 10.50 -7.18 -2.65
C VAL A 45 9.17 -7.64 -2.07
N GLN A 46 9.15 -7.81 -0.74
CA GLN A 46 7.98 -8.27 0.00
C GLN A 46 7.07 -7.09 0.40
N PRO A 47 5.75 -7.32 0.51
CA PRO A 47 4.81 -6.33 0.98
C PRO A 47 4.88 -6.16 2.51
N ILE A 48 5.90 -5.46 2.99
CA ILE A 48 6.19 -5.28 4.42
C ILE A 48 5.64 -3.98 5.02
N THR A 49 5.06 -3.11 4.19
CA THR A 49 4.36 -1.88 4.61
C THR A 49 2.93 -1.89 4.11
N VAL A 50 2.06 -1.11 4.76
CA VAL A 50 0.64 -1.03 4.42
C VAL A 50 0.38 -0.68 2.94
N LEU A 51 1.12 0.27 2.35
CA LEU A 51 0.93 0.63 0.93
C LEU A 51 1.48 -0.44 -0.03
N SER A 52 2.61 -1.07 0.31
CA SER A 52 3.12 -2.20 -0.49
C SER A 52 2.18 -3.42 -0.43
N MET A 53 1.50 -3.62 0.71
CA MET A 53 0.48 -4.66 0.87
C MET A 53 -0.74 -4.41 -0.02
N VAL A 54 -1.22 -3.16 -0.09
CA VAL A 54 -2.29 -2.80 -1.03
C VAL A 54 -1.93 -3.22 -2.46
N LEU A 55 -0.77 -2.81 -2.97
CA LEU A 55 -0.39 -3.09 -4.35
C LEU A 55 -0.27 -4.58 -4.62
N PHE A 56 0.40 -5.30 -3.70
CA PHE A 56 0.54 -6.75 -3.81
C PHE A 56 -0.82 -7.45 -3.89
N ARG A 57 -1.75 -7.10 -3.00
CA ARG A 57 -3.06 -7.75 -2.91
C ARG A 57 -4.02 -7.30 -4.00
N TRP A 58 -3.89 -6.08 -4.51
CA TRP A 58 -4.66 -5.58 -5.64
C TRP A 58 -4.39 -6.36 -6.93
N SER A 59 -3.22 -6.99 -7.05
CA SER A 59 -2.87 -7.86 -8.19
C SER A 59 -3.49 -9.26 -8.15
N ASP A 60 -4.32 -9.57 -7.15
CA ASP A 60 -5.01 -10.86 -7.01
C ASP A 60 -6.10 -11.03 -8.09
N CYS A 61 -6.04 -12.13 -8.83
CA CYS A 61 -6.94 -12.39 -9.96
C CYS A 61 -8.38 -12.72 -9.56
N MET A 62 -8.64 -12.93 -8.27
CA MET A 62 -9.97 -13.28 -7.74
C MET A 62 -10.79 -12.08 -7.27
N LEU A 63 -10.24 -10.86 -7.33
CA LEU A 63 -10.92 -9.64 -6.90
C LEU A 63 -12.11 -9.29 -7.78
N LYS A 64 -13.11 -8.69 -7.13
CA LYS A 64 -14.32 -8.15 -7.76
C LYS A 64 -14.32 -6.64 -7.66
N GLU A 65 -15.23 -6.02 -8.41
CA GLU A 65 -15.40 -4.56 -8.43
C GLU A 65 -15.50 -3.91 -7.03
N PRO A 66 -16.25 -4.47 -6.05
CA PRO A 66 -16.29 -3.92 -4.69
C PRO A 66 -14.92 -3.96 -3.99
N ASP A 67 -14.11 -4.99 -4.25
CA ASP A 67 -12.82 -5.17 -3.61
C ASP A 67 -11.81 -4.13 -4.16
N PHE A 68 -11.87 -3.84 -5.47
CA PHE A 68 -11.07 -2.78 -6.08
C PHE A 68 -11.42 -1.39 -5.53
N LEU A 69 -12.70 -1.12 -5.29
CA LEU A 69 -13.14 0.12 -4.65
C LEU A 69 -12.62 0.20 -3.21
N ALA A 70 -12.75 -0.88 -2.44
CA ALA A 70 -12.25 -0.95 -1.07
C ALA A 70 -10.73 -0.67 -0.99
N PHE A 71 -9.92 -1.28 -1.87
CA PHE A 71 -8.49 -0.99 -1.93
C PHE A 71 -8.19 0.48 -2.26
N THR A 72 -8.97 1.09 -3.15
CA THR A 72 -8.80 2.51 -3.51
C THR A 72 -9.08 3.42 -2.31
N GLU A 73 -10.17 3.14 -1.57
CA GLU A 73 -10.53 3.88 -0.35
C GLU A 73 -9.50 3.68 0.76
N ILE A 74 -9.05 2.44 0.99
CA ILE A 74 -7.98 2.13 1.94
C ILE A 74 -6.70 2.89 1.56
N THR A 75 -6.33 2.93 0.28
CA THR A 75 -5.15 3.68 -0.19
C THR A 75 -5.27 5.17 0.14
N ALA A 76 -6.43 5.78 -0.13
CA ALA A 76 -6.68 7.19 0.20
C ALA A 76 -6.48 7.44 1.69
N LEU A 77 -7.06 6.57 2.52
CA LEU A 77 -7.00 6.67 3.97
C LEU A 77 -5.55 6.55 4.48
N LEU A 78 -4.82 5.52 4.07
CA LEU A 78 -3.44 5.30 4.49
C LEU A 78 -2.53 6.47 4.09
N LEU A 79 -2.69 7.00 2.87
CA LEU A 79 -1.94 8.18 2.41
C LEU A 79 -2.27 9.43 3.22
N ALA A 80 -3.54 9.64 3.57
CA ALA A 80 -3.97 10.76 4.42
C ALA A 80 -3.40 10.67 5.84
N HIS A 81 -3.17 9.45 6.35
CA HIS A 81 -2.47 9.19 7.61
C HIS A 81 -0.94 9.24 7.50
N GLY A 82 -0.38 9.52 6.32
CA GLY A 82 1.05 9.72 6.13
C GLY A 82 1.84 8.44 5.89
N ALA A 83 1.21 7.36 5.44
CA ALA A 83 1.92 6.13 5.07
C ALA A 83 3.06 6.39 4.07
N ASP A 84 4.20 5.74 4.27
CA ASP A 84 5.38 5.89 3.41
C ASP A 84 5.21 5.18 2.07
N THR A 85 5.56 5.87 0.99
CA THR A 85 5.33 5.41 -0.38
C THR A 85 6.50 4.64 -0.98
N ARG A 86 7.72 4.79 -0.44
CA ARG A 86 8.96 4.28 -1.05
C ARG A 86 8.95 2.77 -1.29
N GLN A 87 8.54 1.99 -0.29
CA GLN A 87 8.45 0.53 -0.42
C GLN A 87 7.43 0.10 -1.48
N ALA A 88 6.31 0.82 -1.59
CA ALA A 88 5.28 0.54 -2.58
C ALA A 88 5.77 0.87 -4.01
N ILE A 89 6.51 1.96 -4.19
CA ILE A 89 7.15 2.30 -5.48
C ILE A 89 8.19 1.24 -5.87
N ALA A 90 9.04 0.82 -4.93
CA ALA A 90 10.04 -0.23 -5.17
C ALA A 90 9.37 -1.57 -5.57
N LEU A 91 8.28 -1.95 -4.89
CA LEU A 91 7.51 -3.14 -5.23
C LEU A 91 6.88 -3.03 -6.63
N ALA A 92 6.28 -1.88 -6.95
CA ALA A 92 5.63 -1.66 -8.24
C ALA A 92 6.62 -1.70 -9.42
N ALA A 93 7.77 -1.07 -9.24
CA ALA A 93 8.90 -1.14 -10.16
C ALA A 93 9.32 -2.60 -10.42
N GLN A 94 9.52 -3.40 -9.37
CA GLN A 94 9.99 -4.79 -9.53
C GLN A 94 8.94 -5.72 -10.13
N ASN A 95 7.68 -5.62 -9.70
CA ASN A 95 6.67 -6.64 -9.99
C ASN A 95 5.75 -6.27 -11.16
N TYR A 96 5.63 -4.98 -11.48
CA TYR A 96 4.65 -4.48 -12.47
C TYR A 96 5.30 -3.62 -13.57
N ASP A 97 6.63 -3.48 -13.58
CA ASP A 97 7.38 -2.62 -14.53
C ASP A 97 6.99 -1.12 -14.42
N LEU A 98 6.44 -0.72 -13.27
CA LEU A 98 5.93 0.64 -13.01
C LEU A 98 7.02 1.53 -12.38
N HIS A 99 8.08 1.77 -13.14
CA HIS A 99 9.27 2.50 -12.69
C HIS A 99 9.09 4.02 -12.67
N ASP A 100 8.32 4.57 -13.61
CA ASP A 100 8.20 6.01 -13.81
C ASP A 100 6.93 6.55 -13.16
N VAL A 101 7.07 7.14 -11.98
CA VAL A 101 5.94 7.72 -11.22
C VAL A 101 5.32 8.94 -11.91
N ARG A 102 5.98 9.52 -12.91
CA ARG A 102 5.42 10.64 -13.71
C ARG A 102 4.28 10.18 -14.60
N LEU A 103 4.21 8.87 -14.88
CA LEU A 103 3.13 8.28 -15.67
C LEU A 103 1.83 8.10 -14.85
N ALA A 104 1.80 8.50 -13.58
CA ALA A 104 0.63 8.37 -12.71
C ALA A 104 -0.62 9.14 -13.18
N ASP A 105 -0.46 10.13 -14.07
CA ASP A 105 -1.55 10.87 -14.71
C ASP A 105 -1.99 10.26 -16.06
N GLU A 106 -1.31 9.22 -16.55
CA GLU A 106 -1.74 8.50 -17.73
C GLU A 106 -2.90 7.57 -17.34
N ASN A 107 -4.06 7.80 -17.96
CA ASN A 107 -5.31 7.09 -17.69
C ASN A 107 -5.27 5.58 -18.03
N ASP A 108 -4.14 5.03 -18.48
CA ASP A 108 -4.05 3.72 -19.14
C ASP A 108 -3.58 2.56 -18.26
N PHE A 109 -3.09 2.79 -17.04
CA PHE A 109 -2.49 1.71 -16.24
C PHE A 109 -3.50 0.80 -15.52
N GLY A 110 -4.77 1.20 -15.43
CA GLY A 110 -5.83 0.38 -14.81
C GLY A 110 -5.65 0.08 -13.32
N MET A 111 -4.67 0.68 -12.62
CA MET A 111 -4.34 0.42 -11.21
C MET A 111 -4.45 1.70 -10.35
N PRO A 112 -5.67 2.09 -9.91
CA PRO A 112 -5.91 3.33 -9.17
C PRO A 112 -5.05 3.48 -7.89
N PRO A 113 -4.84 2.43 -7.06
CA PRO A 113 -3.96 2.54 -5.90
C PRO A 113 -2.54 2.99 -6.24
N TRP A 114 -1.94 2.44 -7.30
CA TRP A 114 -0.60 2.84 -7.72
C TRP A 114 -0.55 4.30 -8.16
N GLN A 115 -1.52 4.75 -8.96
CA GLN A 115 -1.58 6.15 -9.39
C GLN A 115 -1.62 7.11 -8.20
N MET A 116 -2.41 6.79 -7.16
CA MET A 116 -2.48 7.60 -5.94
C MET A 116 -1.16 7.62 -5.18
N ILE A 117 -0.53 6.45 -5.03
CA ILE A 117 0.77 6.30 -4.35
C ILE A 117 1.87 7.05 -5.12
N ALA A 118 1.93 6.90 -6.43
CA ALA A 118 2.90 7.56 -7.31
C ALA A 118 2.75 9.08 -7.27
N LYS A 119 1.51 9.61 -7.34
CA LYS A 119 1.26 11.05 -7.16
C LYS A 119 1.71 11.55 -5.79
N ALA A 120 1.36 10.84 -4.73
CA ALA A 120 1.77 11.20 -3.37
C ALA A 120 3.30 11.13 -3.22
N HIS A 121 3.96 10.16 -3.84
CA HIS A 121 5.41 10.02 -3.84
C HIS A 121 6.07 11.21 -4.55
N ALA A 122 5.67 11.53 -5.78
CA ALA A 122 6.21 12.66 -6.54
C ALA A 122 6.05 14.02 -5.82
N GLN A 123 4.96 14.19 -5.07
CA GLN A 123 4.73 15.38 -4.26
C GLN A 123 5.64 15.47 -3.02
N ARG A 124 5.95 14.31 -2.40
CA ARG A 124 6.74 14.23 -1.16
C ARG A 124 8.24 14.19 -1.42
N TYR A 125 8.64 13.61 -2.55
CA TYR A 125 10.04 13.34 -2.92
C TYR A 125 10.33 13.82 -4.36
N PRO A 126 10.21 15.13 -4.66
CA PRO A 126 10.39 15.64 -6.02
C PRO A 126 11.81 15.46 -6.57
N ASP A 127 12.80 15.27 -5.70
CA ASP A 127 14.21 15.06 -6.06
C ASP A 127 14.55 13.59 -6.36
N GLU A 128 13.60 12.65 -6.13
CA GLU A 128 13.76 11.21 -6.39
C GLU A 128 13.10 10.77 -7.73
N LEU A 129 12.71 11.74 -8.57
CA LEU A 129 12.00 11.57 -9.85
C LEU A 129 12.90 11.37 -11.08
#